data_AF-A0A6N8J1F1-F1
#
_entry.id   AF-A0A6N8J1F1-F1
#
_cell.length_a   1.000
_cell.length_b   1.000
_cell.length_c   1.000
_cell.angle_alpha   90.00
_cell.angle_beta   90.00
_cell.angle_gamma   90.00
#
_symmetry.space_group_name_H-M   'P 1'
#
loop_
_entity.id
_entity.type
_entity.pdbx_description
1 polymer ?
#
loop_
_entity_poly.entity_id
_entity_poly.type
_entity_poly.pdbx_seq_one_letter_code
_entity_poly.pdbx_strand_id
1 'polypeptide(L)'
;MSPAARHIRRQWPRLADLPPGAPVPSPCNNVCRIDDATGLCQGCLRTLEEIGAWSTLSDAHRREVWRGLRARADGAATPEDA
;
A
#
# COMPACT_ATOMS: atom_id res chain seq x y z
N MET A 1 8.96 14.21 4.34
CA MET A 1 7.88 13.33 3.82
C MET A 1 8.49 12.26 2.93
N SER A 2 8.28 10.98 3.23
CA SER A 2 8.83 9.87 2.43
C SER A 2 8.34 9.91 0.96
N PRO A 3 9.21 9.64 -0.04
CA PRO A 3 8.80 9.49 -1.44
C PRO A 3 7.65 8.48 -1.62
N ALA A 4 7.65 7.40 -0.84
CA ALA A 4 6.60 6.38 -0.85
C ALA A 4 5.24 6.95 -0.40
N ALA A 5 5.23 7.72 0.68
CA ALA A 5 4.01 8.35 1.19
C ALA A 5 3.41 9.33 0.16
N ARG A 6 4.26 10.10 -0.52
CA ARG A 6 3.82 10.99 -1.61
C ARG A 6 3.22 10.20 -2.78
N HIS A 7 3.82 9.07 -3.14
CA HIS A 7 3.32 8.19 -4.21
C HIS A 7 1.93 7.64 -3.89
N ILE A 8 1.75 7.07 -2.70
CA ILE A 8 0.45 6.53 -2.25
C ILE A 8 -0.62 7.63 -2.20
N ARG A 9 -0.32 8.80 -1.63
CA ARG A 9 -1.26 9.93 -1.56
C ARG A 9 -1.71 10.41 -2.95
N ARG A 10 -0.82 10.38 -3.95
CA ARG A 10 -1.16 10.77 -5.33
C ARG A 10 -2.03 9.74 -6.03
N GLN A 11 -1.89 8.46 -5.71
CA GLN A 11 -2.68 7.39 -6.35
C GLN A 11 -4.04 7.17 -5.67
N TRP A 12 -4.17 7.50 -4.37
CA TRP A 12 -5.36 7.24 -3.58
C TRP A 12 -6.70 7.76 -4.17
N PRO A 13 -6.84 9.02 -4.62
CA PRO A 13 -8.12 9.50 -5.13
C PRO A 13 -8.66 8.64 -6.27
N ARG A 14 -7.79 8.28 -7.23
CA ARG A 14 -8.15 7.43 -8.36
C ARG A 14 -8.64 6.05 -7.95
N LEU A 15 -8.05 5.48 -6.91
CA LEU A 15 -8.51 4.20 -6.38
C LEU A 15 -9.86 4.33 -5.67
N ALA A 16 -10.02 5.36 -4.84
CA ALA A 16 -11.23 5.60 -4.07
C ALA A 16 -12.46 5.80 -4.97
N ASP A 17 -12.24 6.36 -6.17
CA ASP A 17 -13.28 6.59 -7.17
C ASP A 17 -13.61 5.35 -8.03
N LEU A 18 -12.92 4.21 -7.86
CA LEU A 18 -13.21 3.00 -8.63
C LEU A 18 -14.57 2.40 -8.25
N PRO A 19 -15.39 1.97 -9.22
CA PRO A 19 -16.67 1.34 -8.91
C PRO A 19 -16.47 -0.03 -8.21
N PRO A 20 -17.49 -0.52 -7.49
CA PRO A 20 -17.48 -1.87 -6.95
C PRO A 20 -17.22 -2.90 -8.05
N GLY A 21 -16.37 -3.89 -7.77
CA GLY A 21 -16.00 -4.92 -8.74
C GLY A 21 -15.00 -4.50 -9.82
N ALA A 22 -14.59 -3.23 -9.88
CA ALA A 22 -13.48 -2.84 -10.76
C ALA A 22 -12.15 -3.44 -10.28
N PRO A 23 -11.27 -3.84 -11.22
CA PRO A 23 -9.91 -4.28 -10.92
C PRO A 23 -9.14 -3.23 -10.14
N VAL A 24 -8.45 -3.65 -9.08
CA VAL A 24 -7.65 -2.75 -8.26
C VAL A 24 -6.19 -2.75 -8.71
N PRO A 25 -5.63 -1.60 -9.12
CA PRO A 25 -4.24 -1.53 -9.59
C PRO A 25 -3.25 -1.72 -8.44
N SER A 26 -2.06 -2.22 -8.77
CA SER A 26 -0.94 -2.33 -7.83
C SER A 26 -0.36 -0.95 -7.50
N PRO A 27 -0.01 -0.69 -6.23
CA PRO A 27 0.69 0.53 -5.81
C PRO A 27 2.19 0.51 -6.15
N CYS A 28 2.70 -0.58 -6.74
CA CYS A 28 4.13 -0.73 -7.04
C CYS A 28 4.64 0.38 -7.98
N ASN A 29 5.83 0.93 -7.68
CA ASN A 29 6.53 1.89 -8.52
C ASN A 29 7.94 1.41 -8.92
N ASN A 30 8.15 0.08 -8.91
CA ASN A 30 9.41 -0.58 -9.26
C ASN A 30 10.60 -0.28 -8.32
N VAL A 31 10.37 0.40 -7.20
CA VAL A 31 11.33 0.44 -6.09
C VAL A 31 11.09 -0.78 -5.21
N CYS A 32 11.98 -1.74 -5.27
CA CYS A 32 11.94 -2.97 -4.47
C CYS A 32 13.04 -2.95 -3.41
N ARG A 33 12.82 -2.20 -2.33
CA ARG A 33 13.69 -2.16 -1.16
C ARG A 33 12.83 -2.13 0.09
N ILE A 34 13.06 -3.08 0.99
CA ILE A 34 12.44 -3.09 2.31
C ILE A 34 13.28 -2.20 3.23
N ASP A 35 12.59 -1.41 4.04
CA ASP A 35 13.17 -0.66 5.14
C ASP A 35 13.23 -1.56 6.38
N ASP A 36 14.43 -1.90 6.84
CA ASP A 36 14.60 -2.87 7.94
C ASP A 36 14.02 -2.38 9.27
N ALA A 37 13.90 -1.07 9.47
CA ALA A 37 13.36 -0.50 10.71
C ALA A 37 11.83 -0.58 10.76
N THR A 38 11.16 -0.56 9.62
CA THR A 38 9.68 -0.54 9.54
C THR A 38 9.07 -1.79 8.93
N GLY A 39 9.87 -2.64 8.28
CA GLY A 39 9.39 -3.79 7.50
C GLY A 39 8.61 -3.42 6.23
N LEU A 40 8.61 -2.13 5.84
CA LEU A 40 7.82 -1.63 4.71
C LEU A 40 8.67 -1.42 3.46
N CYS A 41 8.06 -1.64 2.30
CA CYS A 41 8.65 -1.28 1.02
C CYS A 41 8.79 0.24 0.89
N GLN A 42 10.01 0.72 0.64
CA GLN A 42 10.33 2.13 0.43
C GLN A 42 9.73 2.72 -0.86
N GLY A 43 9.16 1.88 -1.73
CA GLY A 43 8.45 2.30 -2.94
C GLY A 43 6.95 2.46 -2.75
N CYS A 44 6.31 1.45 -2.16
CA CYS A 44 4.85 1.32 -2.13
C CYS A 44 4.25 1.12 -0.74
N LEU A 45 5.04 1.16 0.33
CA LEU A 45 4.62 0.99 1.74
C LEU A 45 3.95 -0.36 2.06
N ARG A 46 4.04 -1.34 1.15
CA ARG A 46 3.57 -2.71 1.41
C ARG A 46 4.59 -3.51 2.21
N THR A 47 4.12 -4.46 2.99
CA THR A 47 4.95 -5.52 3.61
C THR A 47 5.38 -6.56 2.55
N LEU A 48 6.36 -7.41 2.88
CA LEU A 48 6.73 -8.53 2.01
C LEU A 48 5.57 -9.51 1.77
N GLU A 49 4.75 -9.76 2.78
CA GLU A 49 3.57 -10.62 2.67
C GLU A 49 2.53 -10.03 1.71
N GLU A 50 2.20 -8.75 1.84
CA GLU A 50 1.30 -8.03 0.93
C GLU A 50 1.84 -8.00 -0.51
N ILE A 51 3.17 -8.00 -0.69
CA ILE A 51 3.81 -8.10 -2.01
C ILE A 51 3.62 -9.50 -2.59
N GLY A 52 3.92 -10.56 -1.82
CA GLY A 52 3.84 -11.95 -2.26
C GLY A 52 2.42 -12.42 -2.55
N ALA A 53 1.44 -11.96 -1.77
CA ALA A 53 0.04 -12.35 -1.93
C ALA A 53 -0.70 -11.58 -3.04
N TRP A 54 -0.14 -10.48 -3.58
CA TRP A 54 -0.90 -9.52 -4.40
C TRP A 54 -1.66 -10.12 -5.59
N SER A 55 -1.04 -11.07 -6.30
CA SER A 55 -1.63 -11.71 -7.49
C SER A 55 -2.83 -12.58 -7.15
N THR A 56 -2.93 -13.09 -5.93
CA THR A 56 -3.99 -13.99 -5.47
C THR A 56 -5.10 -13.29 -4.68
N LEU A 57 -4.87 -12.03 -4.26
CA LEU A 57 -5.88 -11.26 -3.54
C LEU A 57 -7.08 -10.90 -4.42
N SER A 58 -8.27 -10.99 -3.83
CA SER A 58 -9.50 -10.42 -4.39
C SER A 58 -9.40 -8.88 -4.46
N ASP A 59 -10.18 -8.25 -5.34
CA ASP A 59 -10.21 -6.80 -5.41
C ASP A 59 -10.77 -6.14 -4.12
N ALA A 60 -11.53 -6.88 -3.30
CA ALA A 60 -11.94 -6.43 -1.98
C ALA A 60 -10.72 -6.32 -1.04
N HIS A 61 -9.92 -7.38 -0.93
CA HIS A 61 -8.70 -7.39 -0.12
C HIS A 61 -7.65 -6.40 -0.66
N ARG A 62 -7.54 -6.21 -1.98
CA ARG A 62 -6.64 -5.18 -2.54
C ARG A 62 -7.04 -3.76 -2.12
N ARG A 63 -8.36 -3.46 -2.02
CA ARG A 63 -8.83 -2.17 -1.48
C ARG A 63 -8.48 -2.02 0.00
N GLU A 64 -8.50 -3.10 0.78
CA GLU A 64 -8.05 -3.11 2.19
C GLU A 64 -6.57 -2.78 2.32
N VAL A 65 -5.72 -3.46 1.53
CA VAL A 65 -4.28 -3.15 1.48
C VAL A 65 -4.09 -1.67 1.21
N TRP A 66 -4.73 -1.13 0.18
CA TRP A 66 -4.65 0.29 -0.16
C TRP A 66 -5.10 1.24 0.96
N ARG A 67 -6.15 0.89 1.73
CA ARG A 67 -6.54 1.66 2.93
C ARG A 67 -5.43 1.66 3.97
N GLY A 68 -4.81 0.50 4.22
CA GLY A 68 -3.64 0.39 5.08
C GLY A 68 -2.46 1.24 4.60
N LEU A 69 -2.16 1.21 3.31
CA LEU A 69 -1.10 2.05 2.71
C LEU A 69 -1.38 3.54 2.90
N ARG A 70 -2.64 3.96 2.75
CA ARG A 70 -3.04 5.34 2.96
C ARG A 70 -2.84 5.77 4.42
N ALA A 71 -3.23 4.92 5.38
CA ALA A 71 -3.02 5.18 6.80
C ALA A 71 -1.53 5.30 7.13
N ARG A 72 -0.70 4.35 6.67
CA ARG A 72 0.78 4.38 6.83
C ARG A 72 1.38 5.65 6.21
N ALA A 73 0.93 6.04 5.02
CA ALA A 73 1.38 7.26 4.35
C ALA A 73 1.01 8.54 5.12
N ASP A 74 -0.11 8.51 5.85
CA ASP A 74 -0.60 9.60 6.70
C ASP A 74 0.05 9.64 8.09
N GLY A 75 0.95 8.70 8.38
CA GLY A 75 1.66 8.64 9.66
C GLY A 75 0.79 8.05 10.78
N ALA A 76 -0.34 7.44 10.45
CA ALA A 76 -1.03 6.55 11.36
C ALA A 76 -0.17 5.28 11.48
N ALA A 77 0.65 5.22 12.53
CA ALA A 77 1.34 4.00 12.90
C ALA A 77 0.27 2.92 13.11
N THR A 78 0.38 1.79 12.40
CA THR A 78 -0.28 0.56 12.84
C THR A 78 0.41 0.15 14.15
N PRO A 79 -0.34 0.00 15.26
CA PRO A 79 0.23 -0.47 16.50
C PRO A 79 0.47 -1.98 16.38
N GLU A 80 1.64 -2.39 15.91
CA GLU A 80 2.09 -3.79 15.99
C GLU A 80 3.63 -3.84 16.17
N ASP A 81 4.11 -3.03 17.12
CA ASP A 81 5.43 -3.13 17.76
C ASP A 81 5.21 -2.90 19.28
N ALA A 82 4.44 -3.82 19.90
CA ALA A 82 4.27 -3.95 21.34
C ALA A 82 4.33 -5.43 21.72
#